data_AF-A0A2N2L0L3-F1
#
_entry.id   AF-A0A2N2L0L3-F1
#
_cell.length_a   1.000
_cell.length_b   1.000
_cell.length_c   1.000
_cell.angle_alpha   90.00
_cell.angle_beta   90.00
_cell.angle_gamma   90.00
#
_symmetry.space_group_name_H-M   'P 1'
#
loop_
_entity.id
_entity.type
_entity.pdbx_description
1 polymer ?
#
loop_
_entity_poly.entity_id
_entity_poly.type
_entity_poly.pdbx_seq_one_letter_code
_entity_poly.pdbx_strand_id
1 'polypeptide(L)'
;MLAYVQSTFPLRFGNDLQAGDYVQYEIADHSSQREDPELCSLEVTQRIGDVATIREDFDGNILYYRIDLQNNTLLEYWGFDEDGIEQRPILLSSAEVDTRILTMKNQNTRASNPSLPQDIAMPVFSSLSQRESFSLGRSSLNCFVRALDVPVVEGISPEIRQAVQELTKVYFSEAVPKLLPAKLMAVYLDNPELFEGNAGLVKQSKYQITEFHRSDR
;
A
#
# COMPACT_ATOMS: atom_id res chain seq x y z
N MET A 1 1.67 -15.95 -1.13
CA MET A 1 1.13 -14.93 -0.20
C MET A 1 2.14 -14.54 0.87
N LEU A 2 2.65 -15.44 1.72
CA LEU A 2 3.57 -15.08 2.82
C LEU A 2 4.86 -14.36 2.36
N ALA A 3 5.55 -14.85 1.33
CA ALA A 3 6.74 -14.19 0.78
C ALA A 3 6.46 -12.74 0.35
N TYR A 4 5.27 -12.53 -0.22
CA TYR A 4 4.81 -11.22 -0.66
C TYR A 4 4.46 -10.30 0.51
N VAL A 5 3.81 -10.83 1.56
CA VAL A 5 3.58 -10.08 2.80
C VAL A 5 4.91 -9.66 3.42
N GLN A 6 5.88 -10.58 3.52
CA GLN A 6 7.21 -10.28 4.06
C GLN A 6 7.98 -9.26 3.22
N SER A 7 7.95 -9.35 1.88
CA SER A 7 8.71 -8.45 1.01
C SER A 7 8.17 -7.02 0.98
N THR A 8 6.84 -6.87 1.12
CA THR A 8 6.19 -5.55 1.06
C THR A 8 6.07 -4.91 2.44
N PHE A 9 6.30 -5.68 3.51
CA PHE A 9 6.15 -5.26 4.89
C PHE A 9 6.84 -3.92 5.22
N PRO A 10 8.13 -3.69 4.86
CA PRO A 10 8.83 -2.45 5.22
C PRO A 10 8.23 -1.18 4.60
N LEU A 11 7.33 -1.33 3.64
CA LEU A 11 6.72 -0.21 2.93
C LEU A 11 5.31 0.08 3.43
N ARG A 12 4.71 -0.85 4.19
CA ARG A 12 3.32 -0.76 4.63
C ARG A 12 3.12 0.09 5.87
N PHE A 13 4.12 0.11 6.73
CA PHE A 13 3.99 0.65 8.07
C PHE A 13 5.00 1.76 8.31
N GLY A 14 4.55 2.84 8.94
CA GLY A 14 5.42 3.90 9.43
C GLY A 14 6.20 3.42 10.64
N ASN A 15 7.40 3.97 10.84
CA ASN A 15 8.20 3.64 12.03
C ASN A 15 7.78 4.42 13.29
N ASP A 16 6.87 5.38 13.15
CA ASP A 16 6.43 6.26 14.22
C ASP A 16 5.02 5.95 14.73
N LEU A 17 4.50 4.76 14.39
CA LEU A 17 3.18 4.28 14.78
C LEU A 17 3.01 4.15 16.29
N GLN A 18 1.87 4.58 16.80
CA GLN A 18 1.49 4.52 18.22
C GLN A 18 0.30 3.58 18.43
N ALA A 19 0.18 3.02 19.63
CA ALA A 19 -1.02 2.27 20.00
C ALA A 19 -2.25 3.18 19.92
N GLY A 20 -3.30 2.72 19.24
CA GLY A 20 -4.49 3.50 18.92
C GLY A 20 -4.49 4.10 17.52
N ASP A 21 -3.34 4.17 16.82
CA ASP A 21 -3.32 4.61 15.42
C ASP A 21 -4.24 3.73 14.57
N TYR A 22 -5.09 4.37 13.78
CA TYR A 22 -6.15 3.73 13.03
C TYR A 22 -6.34 4.37 11.67
N VAL A 23 -6.66 3.56 10.67
CA VAL A 23 -7.16 4.01 9.36
C VAL A 23 -8.28 3.09 8.89
N GLN A 24 -9.23 3.68 8.17
CA GLN A 24 -10.23 2.97 7.39
C GLN A 24 -10.18 3.44 5.94
N TYR A 25 -10.13 2.48 5.02
CA TYR A 25 -10.20 2.70 3.59
C TYR A 25 -11.49 2.12 3.05
N GLU A 26 -12.14 2.90 2.20
CA GLU A 26 -13.10 2.44 1.23
C GLU A 26 -12.37 2.00 -0.03
N ILE A 27 -12.72 0.81 -0.53
CA ILE A 27 -12.15 0.20 -1.72
C ILE A 27 -13.23 0.16 -2.81
N ALA A 28 -13.07 1.02 -3.80
CA ALA A 28 -13.94 1.08 -4.96
C ALA A 28 -13.65 -0.09 -5.91
N ASP A 29 -14.62 -0.98 -6.08
CA ASP A 29 -14.59 -1.99 -7.13
C ASP A 29 -15.51 -1.58 -8.28
N HIS A 30 -14.92 -1.02 -9.34
CA HIS A 30 -15.65 -0.66 -10.56
C HIS A 30 -16.18 -1.87 -11.35
N SER A 31 -15.88 -3.10 -10.93
CA SER A 31 -16.25 -4.34 -11.63
C SER A 31 -17.32 -5.18 -10.93
N SER A 32 -17.67 -4.90 -9.68
CA SER A 32 -18.72 -5.63 -8.97
C SER A 32 -20.04 -4.86 -8.92
N GLN A 33 -21.13 -5.60 -9.10
CA GLN A 33 -22.49 -5.12 -8.83
C GLN A 33 -22.77 -5.02 -7.31
N ARG A 34 -21.74 -4.86 -6.48
CA ARG A 34 -21.91 -4.77 -5.03
C ARG A 34 -22.62 -3.45 -4.71
N GLU A 35 -23.71 -3.53 -3.95
CA GLU A 35 -24.47 -2.36 -3.50
C GLU A 35 -23.70 -1.56 -2.45
N ASP A 36 -22.81 -2.22 -1.68
CA ASP A 36 -22.01 -1.62 -0.62
C ASP A 36 -20.51 -1.63 -0.95
N PRO A 37 -19.78 -0.54 -0.61
CA PRO A 37 -18.33 -0.49 -0.77
C PRO A 37 -17.60 -1.49 0.12
N GLU A 38 -16.51 -2.10 -0.39
CA GLU A 38 -15.62 -2.91 0.44
C GLU A 38 -14.84 -1.98 1.39
N LEU A 39 -14.84 -2.31 2.68
CA LEU A 39 -14.07 -1.60 3.69
C LEU A 39 -12.87 -2.42 4.13
N CYS A 40 -11.75 -1.74 4.33
CA CYS A 40 -10.56 -2.29 4.96
C CYS A 40 -10.12 -1.36 6.08
N SER A 41 -9.82 -1.89 7.26
CA SER A 41 -9.30 -1.09 8.36
C SER A 41 -8.02 -1.67 8.93
N LEU A 42 -7.14 -0.79 9.41
CA LEU A 42 -5.92 -1.16 10.10
C LEU A 42 -5.83 -0.39 11.40
N GLU A 43 -5.45 -1.08 12.47
CA GLU A 43 -5.32 -0.52 13.81
C GLU A 43 -4.05 -1.04 14.49
N VAL A 44 -3.30 -0.15 15.13
CA VAL A 44 -2.23 -0.53 16.05
C VAL A 44 -2.85 -0.82 17.41
N THR A 45 -3.10 -2.10 17.70
CA THR A 45 -3.79 -2.52 18.92
C THR A 45 -2.89 -2.48 20.15
N GLN A 46 -1.57 -2.57 19.96
CA GLN A 46 -0.60 -2.55 21.04
C GLN A 46 0.76 -2.05 20.57
N ARG A 47 1.46 -1.32 21.45
CA ARG A 47 2.89 -0.99 21.28
C ARG A 47 3.64 -1.25 22.59
N ILE A 48 4.76 -1.97 22.51
CA ILE A 48 5.67 -2.24 23.62
C ILE A 48 7.09 -1.92 23.15
N GLY A 49 7.62 -0.77 23.56
CA GLY A 49 8.89 -0.26 23.05
C GLY A 49 8.83 -0.03 21.53
N ASP A 50 9.73 -0.67 20.80
CA ASP A 50 9.79 -0.60 19.33
C ASP A 50 8.97 -1.71 18.65
N VAL A 51 8.24 -2.53 19.41
CA VAL A 51 7.39 -3.58 18.84
C VAL A 51 5.93 -3.13 18.82
N ALA A 52 5.30 -3.20 17.65
CA ALA A 52 3.88 -2.91 17.48
C ALA A 52 3.11 -4.15 17.00
N THR A 53 1.86 -4.26 17.47
CA THR A 53 0.88 -5.23 16.98
C THR A 53 -0.17 -4.49 16.17
N ILE A 54 -0.39 -4.93 14.93
CA ILE A 54 -1.32 -4.32 13.99
C ILE A 54 -2.39 -5.35 13.64
N ARG A 55 -3.65 -4.94 13.73
CA ARG A 55 -4.82 -5.68 13.24
C ARG A 55 -5.24 -5.10 11.91
N GLU A 56 -5.41 -5.94 10.90
CA GLU A 56 -5.98 -5.57 9.60
C GLU A 56 -7.28 -6.37 9.39
N ASP A 57 -8.36 -5.67 9.09
CA ASP A 57 -9.68 -6.21 8.81
C ASP A 57 -10.05 -5.90 7.35
N PHE A 58 -10.44 -6.91 6.58
CA PHE A 58 -10.85 -6.76 5.18
C PHE A 58 -11.64 -7.99 4.71
N ASP A 59 -12.69 -7.80 3.89
CA ASP A 59 -13.48 -8.91 3.31
C ASP A 59 -13.89 -10.00 4.34
N GLY A 60 -14.23 -9.60 5.57
CA GLY A 60 -14.57 -10.54 6.65
C GLY A 60 -13.41 -11.36 7.20
N ASN A 61 -12.17 -11.06 6.80
CA ASN A 61 -10.94 -11.67 7.30
C ASN A 61 -10.24 -10.72 8.26
N ILE A 62 -9.56 -11.30 9.25
CA ILE A 62 -8.73 -10.55 10.18
C ILE A 62 -7.32 -11.13 10.15
N LEU A 63 -6.36 -10.26 9.86
CA LEU A 63 -4.94 -10.56 9.93
C LEU A 63 -4.29 -9.74 11.03
N TYR A 64 -3.25 -10.31 11.62
CA TYR A 64 -2.45 -9.66 12.63
C TYR A 64 -0.97 -9.71 12.24
N TYR A 65 -0.30 -8.62 12.54
CA TYR A 65 1.12 -8.45 12.31
C TYR A 65 1.77 -8.02 13.62
N ARG A 66 2.90 -8.65 13.97
CA ARG A 66 3.79 -8.17 15.02
C ARG A 66 5.09 -7.72 14.39
N ILE A 67 5.49 -6.50 14.69
CA ILE A 67 6.43 -5.77 13.84
C ILE A 67 7.45 -5.06 14.70
N ASP A 68 8.70 -5.04 14.27
CA ASP A 68 9.75 -4.20 14.83
C ASP A 68 9.76 -2.87 14.05
N LEU A 69 9.38 -1.77 14.68
CA LEU A 69 9.32 -0.43 14.10
C LEU A 69 10.70 0.15 13.83
N GLN A 70 11.73 -0.24 14.59
CA GLN A 70 13.09 0.29 14.42
C GLN A 70 13.71 -0.26 13.14
N ASN A 71 13.62 -1.58 12.96
CA ASN A 71 14.17 -2.26 11.79
C ASN A 71 13.16 -2.40 10.63
N ASN A 72 11.90 -2.08 10.91
CA ASN A 72 10.76 -2.24 10.00
C ASN A 72 10.64 -3.67 9.45
N THR A 73 10.75 -4.65 10.35
CA THR A 73 10.72 -6.07 10.03
C THR A 73 9.48 -6.75 10.62
N LEU A 74 8.97 -7.74 9.88
CA LEU A 74 7.87 -8.59 10.34
C LEU A 74 8.44 -9.65 11.30
N LEU A 75 7.93 -9.68 12.52
CA LEU A 75 8.30 -10.67 13.56
C LEU A 75 7.33 -11.84 13.57
N GLU A 76 6.03 -11.56 13.47
CA GLU A 76 4.98 -12.59 13.47
C GLU A 76 3.82 -12.17 12.56
N TYR A 77 3.18 -13.16 11.94
CA TYR A 77 2.00 -13.01 11.11
C TYR A 77 1.03 -14.13 11.44
N TRP A 78 -0.22 -13.80 11.72
CA TRP A 78 -1.26 -14.77 11.98
C TRP A 78 -2.64 -14.26 11.59
N GLY A 79 -3.60 -15.16 11.48
CA GLY A 79 -4.98 -14.87 11.20
C GLY A 79 -5.86 -16.06 11.56
N PHE A 80 -7.12 -16.02 11.15
CA PHE A 80 -8.06 -17.12 11.35
C PHE A 80 -8.53 -17.63 9.99
N ASP A 81 -8.69 -18.94 9.85
CA ASP A 81 -9.32 -19.54 8.67
C ASP A 81 -10.86 -19.53 8.77
N GLU A 82 -11.52 -20.12 7.77
CA GLU A 82 -12.98 -20.19 7.68
C GLU A 82 -13.64 -20.93 8.86
N ASP A 83 -12.90 -21.83 9.51
CA ASP A 83 -13.35 -22.59 10.68
C ASP A 83 -13.06 -21.83 12.00
N GLY A 84 -12.47 -20.64 11.92
CA GLY A 84 -12.07 -19.84 13.08
C GLY A 84 -10.83 -20.37 13.78
N ILE A 85 -10.04 -21.22 13.13
CA ILE A 85 -8.80 -21.75 13.69
C ILE A 85 -7.67 -20.76 13.41
N GLU A 86 -6.88 -20.46 14.45
CA GLU A 86 -5.71 -19.59 14.29
C GLU A 86 -4.67 -20.27 13.39
N GLN A 87 -4.31 -19.58 12.31
CA GLN A 87 -3.23 -19.95 11.40
C GLN A 87 -2.06 -19.00 11.62
N ARG A 88 -0.92 -19.56 12.05
CA ARG A 88 0.33 -18.83 12.31
C ARG A 88 1.49 -19.46 11.52
N PRO A 89 1.67 -19.10 10.25
CA PRO A 89 2.71 -19.71 9.42
C PRO A 89 4.12 -19.27 9.87
N ILE A 90 5.09 -20.16 9.67
CA ILE A 90 6.49 -19.88 9.91
C ILE A 90 7.00 -18.92 8.83
N LEU A 91 7.63 -17.82 9.25
CA LEU A 91 8.22 -16.84 8.33
C LEU A 91 9.33 -17.48 7.49
N LEU A 92 9.40 -17.05 6.23
CA LEU A 92 10.44 -17.49 5.30
C LEU A 92 11.75 -16.77 5.59
N SER A 93 12.87 -17.41 5.26
CA SER A 93 14.17 -16.75 5.23
C SER A 93 14.23 -15.68 4.13
N SER A 94 15.11 -14.69 4.27
CA SER A 94 15.28 -13.63 3.26
C SER A 94 15.57 -14.19 1.86
N ALA A 95 16.41 -15.22 1.76
CA ALA A 95 16.73 -15.87 0.48
C ALA A 95 15.51 -16.54 -0.16
N GLU A 96 14.62 -17.14 0.64
CA GLU A 96 13.36 -17.71 0.15
C GLU A 96 12.39 -16.62 -0.30
N VAL A 97 12.30 -15.51 0.44
CA VAL A 97 11.49 -14.36 0.05
C VAL A 97 11.95 -13.85 -1.31
N ASP A 98 13.25 -13.55 -1.47
CA ASP A 98 13.83 -13.03 -2.70
C ASP A 98 13.59 -13.96 -3.90
N THR A 99 13.84 -15.27 -3.71
CA THR A 99 13.64 -16.27 -4.76
C THR A 99 12.18 -16.35 -5.21
N ARG A 100 11.24 -16.33 -4.25
CA ARG A 100 9.81 -16.40 -4.55
C ARG A 100 9.31 -15.12 -5.21
N ILE A 101 9.77 -13.95 -4.78
CA ILE A 101 9.42 -12.65 -5.38
C ILE A 101 9.96 -12.56 -6.82
N LEU A 102 11.20 -12.97 -7.05
CA LEU A 102 11.76 -13.01 -8.40
C LEU A 102 10.95 -13.92 -9.33
N THR A 103 10.52 -15.08 -8.84
CA THR A 103 9.69 -16.02 -9.61
C THR A 103 8.32 -15.42 -9.92
N MET A 104 7.67 -14.76 -8.95
CA MET A 104 6.40 -14.06 -9.15
C MET A 104 6.53 -12.94 -10.19
N LYS A 105 7.57 -12.10 -10.11
CA LYS A 105 7.83 -11.05 -11.09
C LYS A 105 8.01 -11.63 -12.50
N ASN A 106 8.84 -12.66 -12.65
CA ASN A 106 9.09 -13.29 -13.95
C ASN A 106 7.84 -13.95 -14.58
N GLN A 107 6.90 -14.42 -13.75
CA GLN A 107 5.61 -14.93 -14.24
C GLN A 107 4.72 -13.82 -14.79
N ASN A 108 4.69 -12.66 -14.13
CA ASN A 108 3.98 -11.47 -14.63
C ASN A 108 4.61 -10.88 -15.89
N THR A 109 5.95 -10.92 -16.02
CA THR A 109 6.64 -10.42 -17.22
C THR A 109 6.40 -11.29 -18.46
N ARG A 110 6.13 -12.59 -18.30
CA ARG A 110 5.78 -13.47 -19.44
C ARG A 110 4.38 -13.18 -20.03
N ALA A 111 3.56 -12.38 -19.35
CA ALA A 111 2.29 -11.88 -19.88
C ALA A 111 2.42 -10.50 -20.55
N SER A 112 3.59 -9.84 -20.48
CA SER A 112 3.87 -8.59 -21.20
C SER A 112 4.49 -8.88 -22.56
N ASN A 113 4.00 -8.20 -23.60
CA ASN A 113 4.41 -8.38 -24.99
C ASN A 113 5.95 -8.35 -25.16
N PRO A 114 6.56 -9.33 -25.86
CA PRO A 114 7.99 -9.39 -26.12
C PRO A 114 8.52 -8.31 -27.09
N SER A 115 7.70 -7.30 -27.43
CA SER A 115 7.97 -6.29 -28.45
C SER A 115 8.31 -4.90 -27.91
N LEU A 116 8.45 -4.72 -26.59
CA LEU A 116 8.94 -3.45 -26.04
C LEU A 116 10.48 -3.43 -26.09
N PRO A 117 11.10 -2.42 -26.74
CA PRO A 117 12.55 -2.23 -26.73
C PRO A 117 13.10 -2.24 -25.30
N GLN A 118 14.25 -2.88 -25.07
CA GLN A 118 14.94 -2.93 -23.77
C GLN A 118 15.30 -1.55 -23.21
N ASP A 119 15.25 -0.50 -24.04
CA ASP A 119 15.60 0.89 -23.71
C ASP A 119 14.41 1.79 -23.32
N ILE A 120 13.18 1.27 -23.29
CA ILE A 120 12.06 2.05 -22.74
C ILE A 120 12.17 1.98 -21.22
N ALA A 121 12.56 3.09 -20.61
CA ALA A 121 12.51 3.25 -19.16
C ALA A 121 11.12 2.86 -18.65
N MET A 122 11.06 1.94 -17.68
CA MET A 122 9.79 1.61 -17.04
C MET A 122 9.19 2.90 -16.47
N PRO A 123 7.86 3.07 -16.54
CA PRO A 123 7.23 4.25 -16.01
C PRO A 123 7.40 4.26 -14.48
N VAL A 124 7.95 5.35 -13.93
CA VAL A 124 8.27 5.52 -12.51
C VAL A 124 7.34 6.56 -11.93
N PHE A 125 6.91 6.39 -10.68
CA PHE A 125 6.17 7.44 -9.98
C PHE A 125 7.10 8.61 -9.62
N SER A 126 6.72 9.82 -10.04
CA SER A 126 7.41 11.05 -9.68
C SER A 126 6.57 11.86 -8.69
N SER A 127 7.24 12.56 -7.78
CA SER A 127 6.56 13.53 -6.93
C SER A 127 6.18 14.74 -7.79
N LEU A 128 4.91 15.10 -7.77
CA LEU A 128 4.49 16.39 -8.26
C LEU A 128 4.95 17.42 -7.23
N SER A 129 5.55 18.54 -7.68
CA SER A 129 5.95 19.65 -6.80
C SER A 129 4.74 20.36 -6.15
N GLN A 130 3.53 19.98 -6.57
CA GLN A 130 2.26 20.49 -6.11
C GLN A 130 1.75 19.71 -4.90
N ARG A 131 1.27 20.45 -3.90
CA ARG A 131 0.40 19.91 -2.85
C ARG A 131 -1.06 20.18 -3.21
N GLU A 132 -1.92 19.23 -2.87
CA GLU A 132 -3.36 19.32 -3.14
C GLU A 132 -4.14 19.11 -1.85
N SER A 133 -5.24 19.85 -1.68
CA SER A 133 -6.13 19.70 -0.53
C SER A 133 -7.14 18.59 -0.80
N PHE A 134 -7.24 17.64 0.13
CA PHE A 134 -8.25 16.59 0.11
C PHE A 134 -9.25 16.79 1.25
N SER A 135 -10.55 16.83 0.93
CA SER A 135 -11.61 16.99 1.93
C SER A 135 -12.04 15.64 2.49
N LEU A 136 -11.89 15.47 3.80
CA LEU A 136 -12.38 14.31 4.55
C LEU A 136 -13.41 14.78 5.59
N GLY A 137 -14.69 14.62 5.28
CA GLY A 137 -15.78 15.16 6.10
C GLY A 137 -15.66 16.68 6.25
N ARG A 138 -15.43 17.15 7.48
CA ARG A 138 -15.23 18.59 7.80
C ARG A 138 -13.76 19.03 7.81
N SER A 139 -12.84 18.09 7.66
CA SER A 139 -11.40 18.33 7.69
C SER A 139 -10.84 18.46 6.28
N SER A 140 -9.79 19.26 6.12
CA SER A 140 -9.00 19.33 4.89
C SER A 140 -7.59 18.85 5.16
N LEU A 141 -7.17 17.82 4.44
CA LEU A 141 -5.83 17.25 4.50
C LEU A 141 -4.96 17.91 3.43
N ASN A 142 -3.77 18.35 3.82
CA ASN A 142 -2.77 18.84 2.88
C ASN A 142 -1.95 17.65 2.35
N CYS A 143 -2.16 17.28 1.09
CA CYS A 143 -1.58 16.08 0.51
C CYS A 143 -0.38 16.43 -0.38
N PHE A 144 0.68 15.64 -0.27
CA PHE A 144 1.64 15.55 -1.37
C PHE A 144 1.16 14.53 -2.38
N VAL A 145 1.38 14.83 -3.66
CA VAL A 145 0.85 14.04 -4.77
C VAL A 145 2.01 13.42 -5.52
N ARG A 146 1.91 12.12 -5.76
CA ARG A 146 2.80 11.38 -6.68
C ARG A 146 1.98 10.90 -7.86
N ALA A 147 2.55 10.90 -9.06
CA ALA A 147 1.87 10.43 -10.27
C ALA A 147 2.86 9.68 -11.17
N LEU A 148 2.34 8.84 -12.06
CA LEU A 148 3.17 8.09 -12.98
C LEU A 148 3.80 9.04 -14.00
N ASP A 149 5.12 9.07 -14.07
CA ASP A 149 5.82 9.81 -15.10
C ASP A 149 5.86 8.98 -16.38
N VAL A 150 5.43 9.59 -17.48
CA VAL A 150 5.40 8.95 -18.80
C VAL A 150 6.55 9.52 -19.62
N PRO A 151 7.52 8.69 -20.04
CA PRO A 151 8.67 9.17 -20.78
C PRO A 151 8.26 9.87 -22.08
N VAL A 152 9.09 10.82 -22.53
CA VAL A 152 8.88 11.51 -23.80
C VAL A 152 9.24 10.57 -24.95
N VAL A 153 8.23 9.90 -25.50
CA VAL A 153 8.37 9.03 -26.68
C VAL A 153 7.52 9.55 -27.83
N GLU A 154 7.96 9.28 -29.05
CA GLU A 154 7.25 9.64 -30.28
C GLU A 154 5.84 9.03 -30.27
N GLY A 155 4.82 9.86 -30.51
CA GLY A 155 3.41 9.45 -30.48
C GLY A 155 2.66 9.67 -29.16
N ILE A 156 3.33 10.04 -28.06
CA ILE A 156 2.67 10.48 -26.82
C ILE A 156 2.62 12.00 -26.76
N SER A 157 1.42 12.56 -26.95
CA SER A 157 1.21 14.00 -26.83
C SER A 157 1.26 14.48 -25.37
N PRO A 158 1.51 15.78 -25.13
CA PRO A 158 1.44 16.37 -23.79
C PRO A 158 0.09 16.12 -23.10
N GLU A 159 -1.02 16.12 -23.85
CA GLU A 159 -2.37 15.90 -23.34
C GLU A 159 -2.54 14.46 -22.83
N ILE A 160 -2.00 13.47 -23.55
CA ILE A 160 -2.02 12.07 -23.11
C ILE A 160 -1.20 11.92 -21.83
N ARG A 161 -0.02 12.56 -21.75
CA ARG A 161 0.82 12.53 -20.54
C ARG A 161 0.09 13.12 -19.34
N GLN A 162 -0.53 14.29 -19.52
CA GLN A 162 -1.29 14.93 -18.46
C GLN A 162 -2.47 14.05 -18.03
N ALA A 163 -3.20 13.45 -18.97
CA ALA A 163 -4.29 12.53 -18.64
C ALA A 163 -3.81 11.32 -17.84
N VAL A 164 -2.67 10.71 -18.21
CA VAL A 164 -2.08 9.60 -17.44
C VAL A 164 -1.67 10.05 -16.04
N GLN A 165 -1.03 11.21 -15.91
CA GLN A 165 -0.65 11.75 -14.60
C GLN A 165 -1.88 11.95 -13.72
N GLU A 166 -2.94 12.59 -14.22
CA GLU A 166 -4.19 12.80 -13.48
C GLU A 166 -4.84 11.48 -13.04
N LEU A 167 -4.88 10.47 -13.92
CA LEU A 167 -5.47 9.16 -13.62
C LEU A 167 -4.64 8.32 -12.64
N THR A 168 -3.35 8.61 -12.50
CA THR A 168 -2.42 7.85 -11.67
C THR A 168 -2.05 8.56 -10.37
N LYS A 169 -2.66 9.71 -10.06
CA LYS A 169 -2.38 10.44 -8.83
C LYS A 169 -2.60 9.57 -7.59
N VAL A 170 -1.62 9.62 -6.71
CA VAL A 170 -1.62 9.01 -5.38
C VAL A 170 -1.34 10.11 -4.37
N TYR A 171 -2.23 10.22 -3.38
CA TYR A 171 -2.26 11.30 -2.40
C TYR A 171 -1.84 10.75 -1.05
N PHE A 172 -0.93 11.45 -0.41
CA PHE A 172 -0.40 11.09 0.91
C PHE A 172 -0.41 12.28 1.84
N SER A 173 -0.59 12.04 3.14
CA SER A 173 -0.59 13.09 4.16
C SER A 173 0.15 12.64 5.41
N GLU A 174 0.97 13.53 5.97
CA GLU A 174 1.64 13.30 7.26
C GLU A 174 0.65 13.29 8.44
N ALA A 175 -0.56 13.83 8.26
CA ALA A 175 -1.60 13.76 9.28
C ALA A 175 -2.17 12.34 9.45
N VAL A 176 -2.08 11.51 8.41
CA VAL A 176 -2.59 10.14 8.41
C VAL A 176 -1.47 9.19 8.83
N PRO A 177 -1.67 8.28 9.81
CA PRO A 177 -0.66 7.29 10.14
C PRO A 177 -0.45 6.33 8.97
N LYS A 178 0.82 5.95 8.73
CA LYS A 178 1.14 5.04 7.63
C LYS A 178 0.80 3.61 8.02
N LEU A 179 -0.42 3.22 7.66
CA LEU A 179 -0.99 1.90 7.80
C LEU A 179 -1.57 1.51 6.44
N LEU A 180 -0.87 0.68 5.67
CA LEU A 180 -1.27 0.33 4.30
C LEU A 180 -1.84 -1.11 4.20
N PRO A 181 -2.98 -1.31 3.50
CA PRO A 181 -3.55 -2.63 3.28
C PRO A 181 -2.62 -3.57 2.51
N ALA A 182 -2.66 -4.87 2.82
CA ALA A 182 -1.85 -5.88 2.15
C ALA A 182 -2.19 -6.00 0.66
N LYS A 183 -3.48 -5.88 0.31
CA LYS A 183 -3.98 -5.94 -1.08
C LYS A 183 -3.47 -4.77 -1.93
N LEU A 184 -3.32 -3.58 -1.35
CA LEU A 184 -2.83 -2.39 -2.06
C LEU A 184 -1.43 -2.65 -2.63
N MET A 185 -0.55 -3.22 -1.82
CA MET A 185 0.84 -3.44 -2.21
C MET A 185 0.99 -4.40 -3.41
N ALA A 186 -0.07 -5.15 -3.77
CA ALA A 186 -0.01 -6.18 -4.81
C ALA A 186 -0.09 -5.52 -6.18
N VAL A 187 -0.84 -4.41 -6.24
CA VAL A 187 -0.95 -3.54 -7.41
C VAL A 187 0.37 -2.80 -7.67
N TYR A 188 1.19 -2.59 -6.64
CA TYR A 188 2.38 -1.77 -6.69
C TYR A 188 3.69 -2.55 -6.46
N LEU A 189 3.69 -3.87 -6.68
CA LEU A 189 4.87 -4.71 -6.49
C LEU A 189 6.07 -4.28 -7.36
N ASP A 190 5.79 -3.63 -8.50
CA ASP A 190 6.81 -3.14 -9.44
C ASP A 190 7.23 -1.69 -9.18
N ASN A 191 6.48 -0.94 -8.35
CA ASN A 191 6.82 0.42 -7.92
C ASN A 191 6.66 0.59 -6.39
N PRO A 192 7.31 -0.26 -5.57
CA PRO A 192 7.19 -0.23 -4.11
C PRO A 192 7.62 1.10 -3.47
N GLU A 193 8.59 1.78 -4.09
CA GLU A 193 9.18 3.04 -3.65
C GLU A 193 8.16 4.21 -3.59
N LEU A 194 7.03 4.05 -4.29
CA LEU A 194 5.89 4.96 -4.18
C LEU A 194 5.47 5.18 -2.72
N PHE A 195 5.64 4.18 -1.87
CA PHE A 195 5.22 4.21 -0.47
C PHE A 195 6.36 4.51 0.51
N GLU A 196 7.52 5.00 0.06
CA GLU A 196 8.58 5.43 0.97
C GLU A 196 8.18 6.63 1.85
N GLY A 197 8.75 6.69 3.06
CA GLY A 197 8.45 7.70 4.07
C GLY A 197 7.41 7.24 5.09
N ASN A 198 6.90 8.18 5.91
CA ASN A 198 5.98 7.91 7.04
C ASN A 198 4.56 8.46 6.85
N ALA A 199 4.26 9.05 5.70
CA ALA A 199 2.93 9.56 5.45
C ALA A 199 1.95 8.43 5.11
N GLY A 200 0.74 8.53 5.62
CA GLY A 200 -0.35 7.62 5.28
C GLY A 200 -0.93 7.91 3.90
N LEU A 201 -1.49 6.86 3.30
CA LEU A 201 -2.26 6.98 2.06
C LEU A 201 -3.58 7.70 2.36
N VAL A 202 -3.92 8.69 1.54
CA VAL A 202 -5.21 9.39 1.59
C VAL A 202 -6.10 8.90 0.45
N LYS A 203 -5.54 8.81 -0.75
CA LYS A 203 -6.28 8.39 -1.93
C LYS A 203 -5.37 7.80 -3.01
N GLN A 204 -5.81 6.73 -3.63
CA GLN A 204 -5.29 6.11 -4.83
C GLN A 204 -6.49 5.62 -5.63
N SER A 205 -6.47 5.61 -6.96
CA SER A 205 -7.59 5.17 -7.84
C SER A 205 -8.72 4.35 -7.19
N LYS A 206 -8.41 3.20 -6.54
CA LYS A 206 -9.40 2.35 -5.87
C LYS A 206 -9.50 2.52 -4.36
N TYR A 207 -8.51 3.09 -3.69
CA TYR A 207 -8.46 3.23 -2.23
C TYR A 207 -8.69 4.69 -1.82
N GLN A 208 -9.66 4.94 -0.97
CA GLN A 208 -9.88 6.26 -0.38
C GLN A 208 -10.05 6.14 1.12
N ILE A 209 -9.35 6.99 1.87
CA ILE A 209 -9.53 7.04 3.32
C ILE A 209 -10.91 7.59 3.66
N THR A 210 -11.60 6.96 4.60
CA THR A 210 -12.91 7.40 5.13
C THR A 210 -12.80 7.90 6.56
N GLU A 211 -11.88 7.32 7.34
CA GLU A 211 -11.65 7.66 8.73
C GLU A 211 -10.19 7.37 9.11
N PHE A 212 -9.65 8.14 10.06
CA PHE A 212 -8.37 7.83 10.68
C PHE A 212 -8.28 8.42 12.08
N HIS A 213 -7.44 7.81 12.90
CA HIS A 213 -6.99 8.35 14.18
C HIS A 213 -5.48 8.28 14.21
N ARG A 214 -4.82 9.40 14.54
CA ARG A 214 -3.40 9.41 14.86
C ARG A 214 -3.28 9.78 16.33
N SER A 215 -2.70 8.87 17.10
CA SER A 215 -2.47 9.08 18.52
C SER A 215 -1.32 10.06 18.71
N ASP A 216 -1.46 10.95 19.67
CA ASP A 216 -0.39 11.89 20.02
C ASP A 216 0.81 11.13 20.59
N ARG A 217 2.02 11.62 20.28
CA ARG A 217 3.28 11.06 20.76
C ARG A 217 3.54 11.34 22.23
#